data_AF-A0A2R4S9K6-F1
#
_entry.id   AF-A0A2R4S9K6-F1
#
_cell.length_a   1.000
_cell.length_b   1.000
_cell.length_c   1.000
_cell.angle_alpha   90.00
_cell.angle_beta   90.00
_cell.angle_gamma   90.00
#
_symmetry.space_group_name_H-M   'P 1'
#
loop_
_entity.id
_entity.type
_entity.pdbx_description
1 polymer ?
#
loop_
_entity_poly.entity_id
_entity_poly.type
_entity_poly.pdbx_seq_one_letter_code
_entity_poly.pdbx_strand_id
1 'polypeptide(L)'
;NLCYSTLVKNESEIDQLNNEDITSIAGKNTKFVKKTVKKGVLPMIVEELIQARKKAKELMAKEKNKVTKMVLNGRQLALKISANSVYGYTGASSGGQLPCLEVAVSITTLGRCMIEKTKECVEKYYTKENGYEHNAVVVYGDTDSVMVKFGTTQIDKAME
;
A
#
# COMPACT_ATOMS: atom_id res chain seq x y z
N ASN A 1 0.79 -5.10 9.62
CA ASN A 1 0.74 -4.67 11.03
C ASN A 1 2.04 -3.96 11.39
N LEU A 2 2.40 -2.90 10.66
CA LEU A 2 3.66 -2.18 10.85
C LEU A 2 3.39 -0.98 11.74
N CYS A 3 3.99 -0.94 12.93
CA CYS A 3 3.72 0.08 13.94
C CYS A 3 4.86 0.14 14.97
N TYR A 4 5.03 1.30 15.61
CA TYR A 4 5.88 1.44 16.80
C TYR A 4 5.61 0.37 17.86
N SER A 5 4.34 0.07 18.13
CA SER A 5 3.91 -0.84 19.19
C SER A 5 4.01 -2.33 18.84
N THR A 6 4.37 -2.65 17.59
CA THR A 6 4.49 -4.03 17.08
C THR A 6 5.87 -4.30 16.48
N LEU A 7 6.76 -3.30 16.46
CA LEU A 7 8.16 -3.45 16.08
C LEU A 7 8.89 -4.22 17.19
N VAL A 8 9.60 -5.28 16.80
CA VAL A 8 10.45 -6.05 17.70
C VAL A 8 11.81 -5.35 17.78
N LYS A 9 12.18 -4.83 18.95
CA LYS A 9 13.48 -4.16 19.15
C LYS A 9 14.56 -5.12 19.63
N ASN A 10 14.17 -6.08 20.48
CA ASN A 10 15.04 -7.12 21.00
C ASN A 10 14.42 -8.49 20.76
N GLU A 11 15.24 -9.49 20.44
CA GLU A 11 14.76 -10.87 20.24
C GLU A 11 14.09 -11.43 21.50
N SER A 12 14.50 -10.98 22.70
CA SER A 12 13.87 -11.38 23.96
C SER A 12 12.39 -10.98 24.09
N GLU A 13 11.92 -9.98 23.31
CA GLU A 13 10.51 -9.59 23.28
C GLU A 13 9.63 -10.64 22.60
N ILE A 14 10.24 -11.57 21.86
CA ILE A 14 9.56 -12.59 21.07
C ILE A 14 9.95 -14.02 21.46
N ASP A 15 10.71 -14.22 22.54
CA ASP A 15 11.15 -15.54 23.02
C ASP A 15 9.97 -16.51 23.28
N GLN A 16 8.81 -15.96 23.69
CA GLN A 16 7.60 -16.72 23.98
C GLN A 16 6.65 -16.83 22.78
N LEU A 17 6.98 -16.20 21.65
CA LEU A 17 6.13 -16.20 20.46
C LEU A 17 6.61 -17.22 19.43
N ASN A 18 5.66 -17.79 18.70
CA ASN A 18 5.98 -18.67 17.59
C ASN A 18 6.45 -17.86 16.38
N ASN A 19 7.25 -18.48 15.50
CA ASN A 19 7.66 -17.86 14.24
C ASN A 19 6.47 -17.45 13.35
N GLU A 20 5.33 -18.13 13.48
CA GLU A 20 4.10 -17.80 12.76
C GLU A 20 3.45 -16.50 13.25
N ASP A 21 3.78 -16.01 14.43
CA ASP A 21 3.27 -14.75 14.98
C ASP A 21 4.13 -13.54 14.60
N ILE A 22 5.22 -13.78 13.87
CA ILE A 22 6.20 -12.75 13.52
C ILE A 22 6.22 -12.58 11.99
N THR A 23 6.39 -11.34 11.55
CA THR A 23 6.59 -10.98 10.15
C THR A 23 7.95 -10.33 10.01
N SER A 24 8.82 -10.93 9.21
CA SER A 24 10.11 -10.38 8.84
C SER A 24 10.01 -9.63 7.52
N ILE A 25 10.72 -8.51 7.39
CA ILE A 25 10.76 -7.73 6.17
C ILE A 25 11.89 -8.23 5.27
N ALA A 26 11.55 -8.59 4.03
CA ALA A 26 12.51 -9.15 3.08
C ALA A 26 13.75 -8.24 2.89
N GLY A 27 14.94 -8.82 2.98
CA GLY A 27 16.20 -8.10 2.84
C GLY A 27 16.48 -7.09 3.96
N LYS A 28 15.78 -7.17 5.10
CA LYS A 28 15.98 -6.33 6.28
C LYS A 28 15.98 -7.17 7.56
N ASN A 29 16.79 -6.78 8.54
CA ASN A 29 16.76 -7.36 9.89
C ASN A 29 15.66 -6.72 10.76
N THR A 30 14.48 -6.48 10.18
CA THR A 30 13.36 -5.81 10.87
C THR A 30 12.21 -6.79 10.99
N LYS A 31 11.72 -6.98 12.22
CA LYS A 31 10.63 -7.88 12.56
C LYS A 31 9.47 -7.12 13.18
N PHE A 32 8.26 -7.55 12.88
CA PHE A 32 7.03 -7.04 13.47
C PHE A 32 6.15 -8.19 13.96
N VAL A 33 5.53 -8.01 15.11
CA VAL A 33 4.51 -8.92 15.63
C VAL A 33 3.23 -8.82 14.79
N LYS A 34 2.60 -9.96 14.49
CA LYS A 34 1.36 -10.02 13.71
C LYS A 34 0.16 -9.52 14.51
N LYS A 35 -0.90 -9.17 13.77
CA LYS A 35 -2.14 -8.65 14.36
C LYS A 35 -2.87 -9.65 15.28
N THR A 36 -2.59 -10.95 15.13
CA THR A 36 -3.15 -12.04 15.93
C THR A 36 -2.71 -11.93 17.39
N VAL A 37 -1.47 -11.49 17.63
CA VAL A 37 -0.94 -11.24 18.98
C VAL A 37 -1.28 -9.82 19.44
N LYS A 38 -1.00 -8.81 18.61
CA LYS A 38 -1.23 -7.40 18.98
C LYS A 38 -1.52 -6.55 17.76
N LYS A 39 -2.67 -5.87 17.75
CA LYS A 39 -2.98 -4.87 16.70
C LYS A 39 -2.20 -3.58 16.97
N GLY A 40 -1.48 -3.09 15.96
CA GLY A 40 -0.73 -1.84 16.06
C GLY A 40 -1.63 -0.60 16.02
N VAL A 41 -1.18 0.50 16.64
CA VAL A 41 -1.86 1.80 16.66
C VAL A 41 -1.91 2.45 15.28
N LEU A 42 -0.81 2.46 14.52
CA LEU A 42 -0.79 3.05 13.17
C LEU A 42 -1.78 2.37 12.21
N PRO A 43 -1.88 1.02 12.13
CA PRO A 43 -2.94 0.36 11.38
C PRO A 43 -4.35 0.82 11.78
N MET A 44 -4.64 1.00 13.07
CA MET A 44 -5.95 1.46 13.51
C MET A 44 -6.26 2.88 13.00
N ILE A 45 -5.32 3.81 13.14
CA ILE A 45 -5.46 5.19 12.63
C ILE A 45 -5.69 5.21 11.12
N VAL A 46 -4.87 4.46 10.37
CA VAL A 46 -4.96 4.41 8.90
C VAL A 46 -6.27 3.76 8.45
N GLU A 47 -6.73 2.71 9.13
CA GLU A 47 -8.03 2.09 8.87
C GLU A 47 -9.18 3.09 9.02
N GLU A 48 -9.20 3.88 10.10
CA GLU A 48 -10.21 4.92 10.32
C GLU A 48 -10.19 5.99 9.22
N LEU A 49 -8.99 6.48 8.84
CA LEU A 49 -8.84 7.46 7.75
C LEU A 49 -9.32 6.91 6.41
N ILE A 50 -9.02 5.65 6.10
CA ILE A 50 -9.48 4.98 4.87
C ILE A 50 -11.01 4.83 4.88
N GLN A 51 -11.61 4.44 6.01
CA GLN A 51 -13.07 4.31 6.12
C GLN A 51 -13.76 5.67 5.98
N ALA A 52 -13.24 6.72 6.62
CA ALA A 52 -13.74 8.08 6.46
C ALA A 52 -13.64 8.55 5.00
N ARG A 53 -12.52 8.24 4.32
CA ARG A 53 -12.33 8.57 2.90
C ARG A 53 -13.31 7.82 2.00
N LYS A 54 -13.58 6.54 2.29
CA LYS A 54 -14.56 5.74 1.56
C LYS A 54 -15.95 6.38 1.64
N LYS A 55 -16.41 6.75 2.83
CA LYS A 55 -17.68 7.47 3.02
C LYS A 55 -17.72 8.79 2.26
N ALA A 56 -16.63 9.56 2.26
CA ALA A 56 -16.55 10.82 1.49
C ALA A 56 -16.67 10.58 -0.02
N LYS A 57 -16.03 9.53 -0.56
CA LYS A 57 -16.16 9.13 -1.97
C LYS A 57 -17.57 8.67 -2.33
N GLU A 58 -18.23 7.93 -1.43
CA GLU A 58 -19.61 7.48 -1.64
C GLU A 58 -20.59 8.66 -1.70
N LEU A 59 -20.44 9.65 -0.82
CA LEU A 59 -21.21 10.90 -0.87
C LEU A 59 -20.93 11.65 -2.18
N MET A 60 -19.66 11.77 -2.57
CA MET A 60 -19.25 12.43 -3.81
C MET A 60 -19.84 11.77 -5.07
N ALA A 61 -19.97 10.44 -5.07
CA ALA A 61 -20.55 9.70 -6.19
C ALA A 61 -22.06 9.93 -6.34
N LYS A 62 -22.78 10.11 -5.23
CA LYS A 62 -24.23 10.36 -5.21
C LYS A 62 -24.59 11.82 -5.45
N GLU A 63 -23.64 12.74 -5.26
CA GLU A 63 -23.87 14.17 -5.39
C GLU A 63 -24.02 14.62 -6.86
N LYS A 64 -25.06 15.41 -7.12
CA LYS A 64 -25.39 15.95 -8.44
C LYS A 64 -24.93 17.40 -8.60
N ASN A 65 -24.93 18.18 -7.52
CA ASN A 65 -24.48 19.57 -7.54
C ASN A 65 -22.96 19.63 -7.75
N LYS A 66 -22.53 20.34 -8.81
CA LYS A 66 -21.11 20.44 -9.17
C LYS A 66 -20.24 21.06 -8.06
N VAL A 67 -20.73 22.10 -7.41
CA VAL A 67 -19.98 22.80 -6.33
C VAL A 67 -19.83 21.89 -5.13
N THR A 68 -20.92 21.26 -4.67
CA THR A 68 -20.86 20.31 -3.54
C THR A 68 -19.96 19.11 -3.86
N LYS A 69 -20.02 18.59 -5.10
CA LYS A 69 -19.15 17.50 -5.55
C LYS A 69 -17.67 17.88 -5.51
N MET A 70 -17.32 19.13 -5.87
CA MET A 70 -15.94 19.64 -5.73
C MET A 70 -15.51 19.71 -4.26
N VAL A 71 -16.38 20.18 -3.36
CA VAL A 71 -16.09 20.21 -1.91
C VAL A 71 -15.86 18.79 -1.37
N LEU A 72 -16.69 17.83 -1.76
CA LEU A 72 -16.53 16.42 -1.37
C LEU A 72 -15.25 15.79 -1.95
N ASN A 73 -14.85 16.19 -3.16
CA ASN A 73 -13.56 15.80 -3.72
C ASN A 73 -12.40 16.37 -2.89
N GLY A 74 -12.46 17.65 -2.49
CA GLY A 74 -11.49 18.25 -1.58
C GLY A 74 -11.40 17.48 -0.26
N ARG A 75 -12.54 17.11 0.32
CA ARG A 75 -12.61 16.30 1.55
C ARG A 75 -11.93 14.93 1.40
N GLN A 76 -12.21 14.18 0.32
CA GLN A 76 -11.57 12.86 0.14
C GLN A 76 -10.07 12.98 -0.14
N LEU A 77 -9.63 14.03 -0.83
CA LEU A 77 -8.21 14.32 -1.05
C LEU A 77 -7.48 14.67 0.25
N ALA A 78 -8.08 15.49 1.11
CA ALA A 78 -7.52 15.81 2.42
C ALA A 78 -7.33 14.52 3.25
N LEU A 79 -8.34 13.64 3.28
CA LEU A 79 -8.24 12.34 3.97
C LEU A 79 -7.18 11.42 3.35
N LYS A 80 -7.01 11.44 2.02
CA LYS A 80 -5.91 10.72 1.34
C LYS A 80 -4.56 11.23 1.82
N ILE A 81 -4.38 12.55 1.83
CA ILE A 81 -3.13 13.19 2.25
C ILE A 81 -2.84 12.83 3.72
N SER A 82 -3.83 12.96 4.62
CA SER A 82 -3.66 12.59 6.03
C SER A 82 -3.25 11.13 6.21
N ALA A 83 -3.85 10.20 5.47
CA ALA A 83 -3.47 8.78 5.52
C ALA A 83 -2.01 8.56 5.05
N ASN A 84 -1.60 9.23 3.97
CA ASN A 84 -0.22 9.16 3.48
C ASN A 84 0.77 9.82 4.45
N SER A 85 0.36 10.90 5.12
CA SER A 85 1.20 11.57 6.12
C SER A 85 1.51 10.68 7.32
N VAL A 86 0.71 9.64 7.62
CA VAL A 86 0.99 8.71 8.73
C VAL A 86 2.31 7.98 8.51
N TYR A 87 2.58 7.44 7.32
CA TYR A 87 3.88 6.80 7.08
C TYR A 87 4.99 7.85 6.97
N GLY A 88 4.71 9.01 6.37
CA GLY A 88 5.66 10.12 6.28
C GLY A 88 6.15 10.60 7.64
N TYR A 89 5.25 10.64 8.62
CA TYR A 89 5.57 10.98 10.02
C TYR A 89 6.59 10.01 10.63
N THR A 90 6.47 8.71 10.34
CA THR A 90 7.45 7.71 10.81
C THR A 90 8.85 7.91 10.18
N GLY A 91 8.93 8.50 8.98
CA GLY A 91 10.20 8.76 8.29
C GLY A 91 10.80 10.14 8.53
N ALA A 92 10.14 11.01 9.28
CA ALA A 92 10.55 12.41 9.46
C ALA A 92 11.67 12.55 10.51
N SER A 93 12.92 12.28 10.12
CA SER A 93 14.08 12.38 11.04
C SER A 93 14.40 13.82 11.46
N SER A 94 14.16 14.81 10.60
CA SER A 94 14.42 16.22 10.89
C SER A 94 13.13 16.91 11.31
N GLY A 95 13.02 17.27 12.60
CA GLY A 95 11.86 17.96 13.15
C GLY A 95 10.63 17.08 13.46
N GLY A 96 10.71 15.77 13.22
CA GLY A 96 9.69 14.82 13.68
C GLY A 96 9.85 14.51 15.17
N GLN A 97 8.74 14.43 15.90
CA GLN A 97 8.75 14.16 17.34
C GLN A 97 8.98 12.67 17.66
N LEU A 98 8.66 11.76 16.73
CA LEU A 98 8.75 10.31 16.95
C LEU A 98 9.17 9.56 15.68
N PRO A 99 10.38 9.77 15.14
CA PRO A 99 10.86 9.04 13.97
C PRO A 99 11.01 7.54 14.29
N CYS A 100 10.61 6.70 13.34
CA CYS A 100 10.85 5.26 13.34
C CYS A 100 11.14 4.82 11.90
N LEU A 101 12.42 4.89 11.54
CA LEU A 101 12.91 4.59 10.21
C LEU A 101 12.65 3.14 9.82
N GLU A 102 12.61 2.22 10.79
CA GLU A 102 12.30 0.81 10.57
C GLU A 102 10.92 0.66 9.93
N VAL A 103 9.92 1.38 10.41
CA VAL A 103 8.56 1.34 9.82
C VAL A 103 8.57 1.96 8.43
N ALA A 104 9.17 3.14 8.24
CA ALA A 104 9.23 3.83 6.96
C ALA A 104 9.97 3.00 5.87
N VAL A 105 11.13 2.46 6.21
CA VAL A 105 11.94 1.59 5.34
C VAL A 105 11.19 0.29 5.02
N SER A 106 10.48 -0.27 6.00
CA SER A 106 9.68 -1.49 5.78
C SER A 106 8.55 -1.24 4.79
N ILE A 107 7.82 -0.13 4.94
CA ILE A 107 6.73 0.24 4.02
C ILE A 107 7.26 0.42 2.59
N THR A 108 8.35 1.16 2.40
CA THR A 108 8.91 1.37 1.05
C THR A 108 9.51 0.11 0.46
N THR A 109 10.10 -0.77 1.27
CA THR A 109 10.62 -2.07 0.83
C THR A 109 9.49 -2.96 0.34
N LEU A 110 8.40 -3.08 1.10
CA LEU A 110 7.24 -3.83 0.67
C LEU A 110 6.62 -3.24 -0.59
N GLY A 111 6.54 -1.91 -0.72
CA GLY A 111 6.12 -1.23 -1.95
C GLY A 111 6.91 -1.67 -3.18
N ARG A 112 8.25 -1.65 -3.10
CA ARG A 112 9.14 -2.11 -4.18
C ARG A 112 8.97 -3.59 -4.51
N CYS A 113 8.83 -4.45 -3.50
CA CYS A 113 8.59 -5.87 -3.73
C CYS A 113 7.25 -6.13 -4.40
N MET A 114 6.21 -5.36 -4.04
CA MET A 114 4.89 -5.50 -4.65
C MET A 114 4.87 -5.07 -6.11
N ILE A 115 5.49 -3.94 -6.47
CA ILE A 115 5.50 -3.48 -7.86
C ILE A 115 6.26 -4.46 -8.78
N GLU A 116 7.39 -5.01 -8.32
CA GLU A 116 8.12 -6.02 -9.09
C GLU A 116 7.29 -7.30 -9.23
N LYS A 117 6.68 -7.77 -8.15
CA LYS A 117 5.79 -8.94 -8.18
C LYS A 117 4.60 -8.71 -9.09
N THR A 118 4.00 -7.51 -9.09
CA THR A 118 2.90 -7.16 -10.00
C THR A 118 3.34 -7.25 -11.46
N LYS A 119 4.52 -6.70 -11.79
CA LYS A 119 5.10 -6.83 -13.12
C LYS A 119 5.30 -8.29 -13.52
N GLU A 120 5.96 -9.08 -12.67
CA GLU A 120 6.19 -10.51 -12.91
C GLU A 120 4.87 -11.26 -13.13
N CYS A 121 3.84 -10.98 -12.32
CA CYS A 121 2.53 -11.59 -12.47
C CYS A 121 1.89 -11.25 -13.81
N VAL A 122 1.94 -9.99 -14.24
CA VAL A 122 1.37 -9.55 -15.53
C VAL A 122 2.08 -10.23 -16.69
N GLU A 123 3.41 -10.17 -16.73
CA GLU A 123 4.21 -10.70 -17.86
C GLU A 123 4.18 -12.23 -17.93
N LYS A 124 3.99 -12.92 -16.79
CA LYS A 124 3.85 -14.37 -16.75
C LYS A 124 2.45 -14.84 -17.13
N TYR A 125 1.42 -14.10 -16.76
CA TYR A 125 0.03 -14.52 -16.95
C TYR A 125 -0.47 -14.24 -18.36
N TYR A 126 -0.27 -13.02 -18.88
CA TYR A 126 -0.76 -12.61 -20.19
C TYR A 126 0.23 -12.96 -21.30
N THR A 127 0.33 -14.26 -21.60
CA THR A 127 1.23 -14.80 -22.63
C THR A 127 0.48 -15.63 -23.66
N LYS A 128 1.08 -15.76 -24.84
CA LYS A 128 0.60 -16.67 -25.90
C LYS A 128 0.51 -18.12 -25.44
N GLU A 129 1.43 -18.54 -24.58
CA GLU A 129 1.44 -19.89 -23.99
C GLU A 129 0.19 -20.13 -23.13
N ASN A 130 -0.33 -19.09 -22.46
CA ASN A 130 -1.55 -19.14 -21.67
C ASN A 130 -2.82 -18.84 -22.49
N GLY A 131 -2.73 -18.82 -23.83
CA GLY A 131 -3.88 -18.66 -24.72
C GLY A 131 -4.24 -17.22 -25.08
N TYR A 132 -3.41 -16.23 -24.75
CA TYR A 132 -3.62 -14.84 -25.16
C TYR A 132 -3.09 -14.57 -26.57
N GLU A 133 -3.65 -13.55 -27.25
CA GLU A 133 -3.26 -13.19 -28.62
C GLU A 133 -1.80 -12.70 -28.71
N HIS A 134 -1.31 -12.07 -27.64
CA HIS A 134 0.02 -11.48 -27.54
C HIS A 134 0.64 -11.72 -26.16
N ASN A 135 1.95 -11.50 -26.05
CA ASN A 135 2.63 -11.43 -24.76
C ASN A 135 2.54 -9.99 -24.25
N ALA A 136 1.95 -9.80 -23.08
CA ALA A 136 1.92 -8.50 -22.43
C ALA A 136 3.31 -8.15 -21.90
N VAL A 137 3.64 -6.86 -21.97
CA VAL A 137 4.91 -6.32 -21.47
C VAL A 137 4.62 -5.11 -20.60
N VAL A 138 5.24 -5.04 -19.44
CA VAL A 138 5.20 -3.83 -18.61
C VAL A 138 6.23 -2.84 -19.15
N VAL A 139 5.75 -1.72 -19.71
CA VAL A 139 6.62 -0.73 -20.36
C VAL A 139 7.04 0.40 -19.43
N TYR A 140 6.30 0.61 -18.34
CA TYR A 140 6.61 1.62 -17.33
C TYR A 140 5.99 1.22 -15.99
N GLY A 141 6.55 1.75 -14.90
CA GLY A 141 5.98 1.65 -13.56
C GLY A 141 6.38 2.84 -12.72
N ASP A 142 5.44 3.34 -11.93
CA ASP A 142 5.66 4.42 -10.96
C ASP A 142 4.96 4.07 -9.65
N THR A 143 5.77 3.78 -8.63
CA THR A 143 5.41 3.61 -7.22
C THR A 143 4.31 2.58 -6.92
N ASP A 144 3.07 2.86 -7.31
CA ASP A 144 1.87 2.06 -7.11
C ASP A 144 1.12 1.77 -8.42
N SER A 145 1.73 2.05 -9.58
CA SER A 145 1.14 1.86 -10.90
C SER A 145 2.10 1.16 -11.87
N VAL A 146 1.55 0.37 -12.78
CA VAL A 146 2.26 -0.25 -13.92
C VAL A 146 1.48 0.02 -15.20
N MET A 147 2.21 0.27 -16.29
CA MET A 147 1.65 0.53 -17.60
C MET A 147 1.96 -0.68 -18.47
N VAL A 148 0.91 -1.37 -18.87
CA VAL A 148 1.01 -2.66 -19.57
C VAL A 148 0.68 -2.48 -21.04
N LYS A 149 1.57 -2.94 -21.91
CA LYS A 149 1.32 -3.08 -23.34
C LYS A 149 0.86 -4.50 -23.61
N PHE A 150 -0.44 -4.68 -23.79
CA PHE A 150 -1.04 -5.98 -24.14
C PHE A 150 -0.81 -6.40 -25.59
N GLY A 151 -0.41 -5.49 -26.48
CA GLY A 151 -0.08 -5.79 -27.89
C GLY A 151 -1.24 -5.63 -28.88
N THR A 152 -2.49 -5.61 -28.41
CA THR A 152 -3.66 -5.25 -29.24
C THR A 152 -3.62 -3.79 -29.67
N THR A 153 -4.15 -3.50 -30.87
CA THR A 153 -4.33 -2.14 -31.40
C THR A 153 -5.73 -1.58 -31.12
N GLN A 154 -6.66 -2.42 -30.67
CA GLN A 154 -8.03 -2.02 -30.34
C GLN A 154 -8.14 -1.61 -28.87
N ILE A 155 -8.65 -0.40 -28.63
CA ILE A 155 -8.76 0.17 -27.28
C ILE A 155 -9.71 -0.65 -26.40
N ASP A 156 -10.88 -1.03 -26.93
CA ASP A 156 -11.88 -1.77 -26.16
C ASP A 156 -11.32 -3.12 -25.67
N LYS A 157 -10.61 -3.84 -26.53
CA LYS A 157 -9.91 -5.09 -26.17
C LYS A 157 -8.77 -4.92 -25.16
N ALA A 158 -8.20 -3.72 -25.05
CA ALA A 158 -7.16 -3.45 -24.06
C ALA A 158 -7.75 -3.07 -22.69
N MET A 159 -9.02 -2.63 -22.66
CA MET A 159 -9.73 -2.26 -21.44
C MET A 159 -10.51 -3.42 -20.82
N GLU A 160 -10.92 -4.40 -21.62
CA GLU A 160 -11.50 -5.69 -21.20
C GLU A 160 -10.47 -6.58 -20.47
#